data_AF-A0A139XWD5-F1
#
_entry.id   AF-A0A139XWD5-F1
#
_cell.length_a   1.000
_cell.length_b   1.000
_cell.length_c   1.000
_cell.angle_alpha   90.00
_cell.angle_beta   90.00
_cell.angle_gamma   90.00
#
_symmetry.space_group_name_H-M   'P 1'
#
loop_
_entity.id
_entity.type
_entity.pdbx_description
1 polymer ?
#
loop_
_entity_poly.entity_id
_entity_poly.type
_entity_poly.pdbx_seq_one_letter_code
_entity_poly.pdbx_strand_id
1 'polypeptide(L)'
;MLCIVERIAMPTRGVNPSAANGKLPPRTRSATGCRVYIHPMVKFISLLFAVFYARFFLLFCVRIQSTFPTMSGYGLPISQEVAKELAENARKIAAPGKGILAADESTGTIKKRFDSIGVENTEANRAFYRDLLFSTKGLGQYISGAILFEETLYQKSPSGVPMVDLLKAEGIIPGIKVDKGLETLPLTDDEKATMGLDGLSERCKKYYEAGARFAKWRAVLSIDPAKGKPTNLSITEVAHGLARYAAICQANRLVPIVEPEILTDGSHDITVCAEVTERVLAAVFKALNDHHVLLEGALLKPNMVTHGSDCP
;
A
#
# COMPACT_ATOMS: atom_id res chain seq x y z
N MET A 1 12.18 1.87 -3.67
CA MET A 1 11.58 2.62 -2.54
C MET A 1 10.10 2.29 -2.56
N LEU A 2 9.67 1.36 -1.71
CA LEU A 2 8.27 0.97 -1.59
C LEU A 2 7.56 2.03 -0.74
N CYS A 3 6.49 2.63 -1.24
CA CYS A 3 5.72 3.60 -0.46
C CYS A 3 4.62 2.87 0.31
N ILE A 4 4.60 3.09 1.63
CA ILE A 4 3.60 2.56 2.54
C ILE A 4 2.45 3.56 2.60
N VAL A 5 1.23 3.11 2.29
CA VAL A 5 0.01 3.91 2.43
C VAL A 5 -0.56 3.65 3.82
N GLU A 6 -0.49 4.64 4.71
CA GLU A 6 -1.04 4.52 6.06
C GLU A 6 -2.49 5.04 6.14
N ARG A 7 -3.30 4.42 6.99
CA ARG A 7 -4.63 4.91 7.35
C ARG A 7 -4.48 5.99 8.43
N ILE A 8 -4.79 7.24 8.10
CA ILE A 8 -4.93 8.29 9.13
C ILE A 8 -6.27 8.06 9.83
N ALA A 9 -6.26 7.44 11.01
CA ALA A 9 -7.41 7.46 11.92
C ALA A 9 -7.48 8.84 12.58
N MET A 10 -8.62 9.53 12.48
CA MET A 10 -8.83 10.78 13.23
C MET A 10 -8.95 10.45 14.72
N PRO A 11 -8.08 10.98 15.60
CA PRO A 11 -8.19 10.74 17.03
C PRO A 11 -9.39 11.49 17.61
N THR A 12 -10.27 10.78 18.31
CA THR A 12 -11.24 11.37 19.23
C THR A 12 -10.46 11.93 20.43
N ARG A 13 -10.33 13.27 20.51
CA ARG A 13 -9.61 13.93 21.61
C ARG A 13 -10.38 13.83 22.91
N GLY A 14 -9.97 12.93 23.80
CA GLY A 14 -10.16 13.06 25.25
C GLY A 14 -9.03 13.92 25.83
N VAL A 15 -9.37 15.02 26.51
CA VAL A 15 -8.44 15.96 27.12
C VAL A 15 -8.10 15.48 28.53
N ASN A 16 -6.81 15.36 28.87
CA ASN A 16 -6.35 15.31 30.27
C ASN A 16 -4.97 16.00 30.40
N PRO A 17 -4.78 16.99 31.29
CA PRO A 17 -3.50 17.67 31.48
C PRO A 17 -2.83 17.36 32.82
N SER A 18 -1.57 16.91 32.80
CA SER A 18 -0.50 16.98 33.83
C SER A 18 0.51 15.85 33.52
N ALA A 19 1.83 15.91 33.71
CA ALA A 19 2.77 16.75 34.45
C ALA A 19 4.15 16.69 33.72
N ALA A 20 4.88 17.79 33.59
CA ALA A 20 6.05 18.19 34.39
C ALA A 20 7.40 17.44 34.13
N ASN A 21 8.31 18.17 33.45
CA ASN A 21 9.75 18.37 33.71
C ASN A 21 10.63 17.24 34.30
N GLY A 22 11.67 16.87 33.54
CA GLY A 22 12.89 16.23 34.06
C GLY A 22 14.11 16.52 33.16
N LYS A 23 15.13 17.20 33.70
CA LYS A 23 16.42 17.55 33.05
C LYS A 23 17.40 16.38 33.08
N LEU A 24 18.15 16.16 31.99
CA LEU A 24 19.28 15.21 31.86
C LEU A 24 20.62 15.84 32.30
N PRO A 25 21.55 15.11 32.95
CA PRO A 25 22.91 15.57 33.26
C PRO A 25 23.95 15.22 32.17
N PRO A 26 25.15 15.85 32.18
CA PRO A 26 26.03 15.94 31.01
C PRO A 26 27.09 14.83 30.87
N ARG A 27 27.55 14.66 29.63
CA ARG A 27 28.59 13.71 29.17
C ARG A 27 30.00 14.08 29.65
N THR A 28 30.76 13.08 30.10
CA THR A 28 32.22 13.13 30.23
C THR A 28 32.89 12.48 29.02
N ARG A 29 33.93 13.13 28.48
CA ARG A 29 34.84 12.62 27.44
C ARG A 29 36.10 12.06 28.11
N SER A 30 36.58 10.90 27.66
CA SER A 30 37.98 10.51 27.77
C SER A 30 38.43 9.84 26.47
N ALA A 31 39.54 10.34 25.93
CA ALA A 31 40.15 9.89 24.69
C ALA A 31 41.49 9.20 24.99
N THR A 32 41.74 8.06 24.36
CA THR A 32 43.04 7.39 24.08
C THR A 32 42.69 6.15 23.24
N GLY A 33 43.27 5.79 22.10
CA GLY A 33 44.39 6.29 21.30
C GLY A 33 44.54 5.41 20.04
N CYS A 34 45.65 5.62 19.32
CA CYS A 34 46.16 4.90 18.14
C CYS A 34 45.61 5.30 16.75
N ARG A 35 46.32 6.20 16.06
CA ARG A 35 46.16 6.49 14.61
C ARG A 35 47.33 5.89 13.84
N VAL A 36 47.04 4.97 12.92
CA VAL A 36 47.95 4.54 11.86
C VAL A 36 47.97 5.62 10.79
N TYR A 37 49.16 6.17 10.48
CA TYR A 37 49.36 7.18 9.44
C TYR A 37 49.43 6.49 8.07
N ILE A 38 48.44 6.73 7.20
CA ILE A 38 48.48 6.34 5.79
C ILE A 38 48.63 7.62 4.96
N HIS A 39 49.66 7.67 4.11
CA HIS A 39 50.06 8.81 3.31
C HIS A 39 48.91 9.33 2.41
N PRO A 40 48.62 10.65 2.38
CA PRO A 40 47.41 11.21 1.74
C PRO A 40 47.33 11.00 0.22
N MET A 41 48.45 10.77 -0.48
CA MET A 41 48.43 10.43 -1.92
C MET A 41 47.82 9.05 -2.23
N VAL A 42 47.94 8.07 -1.32
CA VAL A 42 47.44 6.70 -1.56
C VAL A 42 45.90 6.65 -1.48
N LYS A 43 45.30 7.46 -0.60
CA LYS A 43 43.84 7.60 -0.51
C LYS A 43 43.22 8.29 -1.73
N PHE A 44 43.92 9.24 -2.33
CA PHE A 44 43.40 9.99 -3.49
C PHE A 44 43.40 9.14 -4.76
N ILE A 45 44.46 8.35 -4.98
CA ILE A 45 44.56 7.43 -6.13
C ILE A 45 43.55 6.28 -6.00
N SER A 46 43.34 5.73 -4.80
CA SER A 46 42.36 4.66 -4.58
C SER A 46 40.90 5.13 -4.73
N LEU A 47 40.61 6.40 -4.41
CA LEU A 47 39.26 6.98 -4.57
C LEU A 47 38.96 7.33 -6.04
N LEU A 48 39.96 7.82 -6.78
CA LEU A 48 39.83 8.07 -8.23
C LEU A 48 39.62 6.76 -9.01
N PHE A 49 40.34 5.68 -8.68
CA PHE A 49 40.11 4.36 -9.29
C PHE A 49 38.73 3.78 -8.94
N ALA A 50 38.28 3.92 -7.69
CA ALA A 50 36.96 3.42 -7.26
C ALA A 50 35.79 4.16 -7.93
N VAL A 51 35.89 5.48 -8.10
CA VAL A 51 34.84 6.30 -8.74
C VAL A 51 34.80 6.08 -10.25
N PHE A 52 35.96 5.89 -10.90
CA PHE A 52 36.00 5.57 -12.33
C PHE A 52 35.46 4.16 -12.60
N TYR A 53 35.83 3.16 -11.80
CA TYR A 53 35.29 1.81 -11.92
C TYR A 53 33.80 1.75 -11.60
N ALA A 54 33.31 2.44 -10.57
CA ALA A 54 31.89 2.43 -10.23
C ALA A 54 31.02 3.04 -11.33
N ARG A 55 31.47 4.12 -11.98
CA ARG A 55 30.75 4.72 -13.12
C ARG A 55 30.81 3.87 -14.38
N PHE A 56 31.95 3.24 -14.67
CA PHE A 56 32.06 2.34 -15.82
C PHE A 56 31.28 1.04 -15.59
N PHE A 57 31.29 0.50 -14.37
CA PHE A 57 30.52 -0.70 -14.01
C PHE A 57 29.01 -0.42 -14.00
N LEU A 58 28.56 0.76 -13.56
CA LEU A 58 27.15 1.14 -13.68
C LEU A 58 26.73 1.31 -15.15
N LEU A 59 27.52 1.98 -15.98
CA LEU A 59 27.22 2.10 -17.41
C LEU A 59 27.30 0.75 -18.14
N PHE A 60 28.22 -0.13 -17.74
CA PHE A 60 28.34 -1.48 -18.30
C PHE A 60 27.18 -2.36 -17.85
N CYS A 61 26.78 -2.36 -16.58
CA CYS A 61 25.59 -3.07 -16.11
C CYS A 61 24.29 -2.57 -16.77
N VAL A 62 24.11 -1.25 -16.88
CA VAL A 62 22.92 -0.66 -17.53
C VAL A 62 22.87 -1.00 -19.04
N ARG A 63 24.02 -1.14 -19.70
CA ARG A 63 24.10 -1.46 -21.13
C ARG A 63 24.11 -2.97 -21.44
N ILE A 64 24.32 -3.83 -20.44
CA ILE A 64 24.22 -5.29 -20.59
C ILE A 64 22.80 -5.79 -20.27
N GLN A 65 22.04 -5.11 -19.41
CA GLN A 65 20.64 -5.49 -19.14
C GLN A 65 19.72 -5.42 -20.38
N SER A 66 20.10 -4.70 -21.44
CA SER A 66 19.33 -4.64 -22.68
C SER A 66 19.48 -5.86 -23.61
N THR A 67 20.37 -6.81 -23.31
CA THR A 67 20.67 -7.93 -24.25
C THR A 67 20.94 -9.28 -23.57
N PHE A 68 20.57 -9.48 -22.30
CA PHE A 68 20.59 -10.83 -21.77
C PHE A 68 19.39 -11.63 -22.32
N PRO A 69 19.62 -12.77 -22.99
CA PRO A 69 18.53 -13.66 -23.32
C PRO A 69 17.85 -14.08 -22.01
N THR A 70 16.53 -13.95 -21.95
CA THR A 70 15.74 -14.50 -20.84
C THR A 70 16.13 -15.96 -20.66
N MET A 71 16.68 -16.32 -19.50
CA MET A 71 16.91 -17.71 -19.16
C MET A 71 15.59 -18.46 -19.24
N SER A 72 15.60 -19.66 -19.83
CA SER A 72 14.42 -20.52 -19.86
C SER A 72 13.87 -20.73 -18.45
N GLY A 73 12.58 -20.46 -18.24
CA GLY A 73 11.92 -20.64 -16.94
C GLY A 73 11.80 -19.36 -16.07
N TYR A 74 12.35 -18.23 -16.51
CA TYR A 74 12.11 -16.92 -15.87
C TYR A 74 10.86 -16.24 -16.44
N GLY A 75 10.29 -15.29 -15.68
CA GLY A 75 9.18 -14.46 -16.13
C GLY A 75 9.53 -13.66 -17.39
N LEU A 76 8.56 -13.54 -18.32
CA LEU A 76 8.74 -12.73 -19.52
C LEU A 76 8.92 -11.24 -19.17
N PRO A 77 9.67 -10.48 -19.96
CA PRO A 77 9.83 -9.05 -19.73
C PRO A 77 8.48 -8.33 -19.87
N ILE A 78 8.14 -7.50 -18.89
CA ILE A 78 7.01 -6.57 -18.97
C ILE A 78 7.28 -5.51 -20.05
N SER A 79 6.22 -5.08 -20.77
CA SER A 79 6.31 -3.94 -21.69
C SER A 79 6.87 -2.72 -20.95
N GLN A 80 7.87 -2.07 -21.56
CA GLN A 80 8.54 -0.93 -20.95
C GLN A 80 7.61 0.29 -20.84
N GLU A 81 6.68 0.43 -21.78
CA GLU A 81 5.65 1.46 -21.79
C GLU A 81 4.70 1.28 -20.60
N VAL A 82 4.25 0.05 -20.36
CA VAL A 82 3.40 -0.30 -19.21
C VAL A 82 4.15 -0.10 -17.89
N ALA A 83 5.36 -0.62 -17.79
CA ALA A 83 6.19 -0.49 -16.58
C ALA A 83 6.46 0.97 -16.22
N LYS A 84 6.76 1.81 -17.22
CA LYS A 84 7.00 3.24 -17.04
C LYS A 84 5.75 3.95 -16.50
N GLU A 85 4.59 3.72 -17.11
CA GLU A 85 3.32 4.32 -16.66
C GLU A 85 3.00 3.93 -15.21
N LEU A 86 3.10 2.64 -14.89
CA LEU A 86 2.85 2.13 -13.53
C LEU A 86 3.78 2.80 -12.52
N ALA A 87 5.08 2.87 -12.82
CA ALA A 87 6.06 3.45 -11.90
C ALA A 87 5.88 4.97 -11.74
N GLU A 88 5.50 5.68 -12.80
CA GLU A 88 5.16 7.12 -12.73
C GLU A 88 3.93 7.36 -11.87
N ASN A 89 2.86 6.59 -12.06
CA ASN A 89 1.64 6.73 -11.27
C ASN A 89 1.88 6.34 -9.80
N ALA A 90 2.64 5.27 -9.52
CA ALA A 90 3.01 4.89 -8.15
C ALA A 90 3.77 6.02 -7.45
N ARG A 91 4.72 6.69 -8.12
CA ARG A 91 5.44 7.85 -7.58
C ARG A 91 4.55 9.08 -7.36
N LYS A 92 3.58 9.33 -8.25
CA LYS A 92 2.60 10.43 -8.07
C LYS A 92 1.70 10.19 -6.87
N ILE A 93 1.26 8.94 -6.66
CA ILE A 93 0.48 8.54 -5.49
C ILE A 93 1.32 8.69 -4.22
N ALA A 94 2.59 8.28 -4.27
CA ALA A 94 3.57 8.39 -3.19
C ALA A 94 4.23 9.78 -3.07
N ALA A 95 3.54 10.85 -3.47
CA ALA A 95 4.11 12.20 -3.45
C ALA A 95 4.39 12.69 -2.01
N PRO A 96 5.53 13.37 -1.76
CA PRO A 96 5.85 13.91 -0.44
C PRO A 96 4.75 14.85 0.08
N GLY A 97 4.36 14.67 1.34
CA GLY A 97 3.34 15.49 2.01
C GLY A 97 1.90 15.21 1.57
N LYS A 98 1.66 14.16 0.77
CA LYS A 98 0.33 13.72 0.36
C LYS A 98 0.02 12.30 0.80
N GLY A 99 -1.26 11.95 0.81
CA GLY A 99 -1.77 10.61 1.09
C GLY A 99 -2.93 10.21 0.18
N ILE A 100 -3.53 9.06 0.49
CA ILE A 100 -4.68 8.51 -0.24
C ILE A 100 -5.95 8.66 0.62
N LEU A 101 -7.02 9.18 0.02
CA LEU A 101 -8.36 9.12 0.60
C LEU A 101 -9.01 7.77 0.26
N ALA A 102 -9.26 6.92 1.26
CA ALA A 102 -9.97 5.67 1.08
C ALA A 102 -11.48 5.89 1.21
N ALA A 103 -12.17 6.07 0.08
CA ALA A 103 -13.63 6.25 -0.02
C ALA A 103 -14.30 5.04 -0.72
N ASP A 104 -13.73 3.85 -0.51
CA ASP A 104 -14.13 2.59 -1.11
C ASP A 104 -15.08 1.75 -0.24
N GLU A 105 -15.81 2.41 0.67
CA GLU A 105 -16.81 1.70 1.47
C GLU A 105 -17.88 1.09 0.55
N SER A 106 -18.03 -0.23 0.67
CA SER A 106 -19.14 -0.97 0.06
C SER A 106 -20.49 -0.46 0.58
N THR A 107 -21.58 -0.79 -0.13
CA THR A 107 -22.95 -0.42 0.28
C THR A 107 -23.28 -0.87 1.71
N GLY A 108 -22.81 -2.05 2.13
CA GLY A 108 -22.99 -2.52 3.51
C GLY A 108 -22.11 -1.80 4.53
N THR A 109 -20.89 -1.42 4.15
CA THR A 109 -19.95 -0.68 5.02
C THR A 109 -20.41 0.76 5.24
N ILE A 110 -20.81 1.46 4.18
CA ILE A 110 -21.27 2.86 4.26
C ILE A 110 -22.59 2.96 5.03
N LYS A 111 -23.46 1.93 4.98
CA LYS A 111 -24.63 1.83 5.85
C LYS A 111 -24.25 1.97 7.32
N LYS A 112 -23.27 1.20 7.80
CA LYS A 112 -22.81 1.26 9.21
C LYS A 112 -22.28 2.65 9.59
N ARG A 113 -21.74 3.41 8.62
CA ARG A 113 -21.28 4.80 8.84
C ARG A 113 -22.47 5.76 8.93
N PHE A 114 -23.42 5.65 8.02
CA PHE A 114 -24.61 6.51 8.03
C PHE A 114 -25.53 6.23 9.22
N ASP A 115 -25.65 4.98 9.66
CA ASP A 115 -26.41 4.61 10.86
C ASP A 115 -25.87 5.34 12.11
N SER A 116 -24.55 5.59 12.20
CA SER A 116 -23.93 6.30 13.33
C SER A 116 -24.26 7.80 13.41
N ILE A 117 -24.78 8.38 12.32
CA ILE A 117 -25.17 9.80 12.22
C ILE A 117 -26.64 9.99 11.84
N GLY A 118 -27.44 8.91 11.85
CA GLY A 118 -28.87 8.97 11.56
C GLY A 118 -29.23 9.30 10.10
N VAL A 119 -28.39 8.90 9.13
CA VAL A 119 -28.65 9.11 7.69
C VAL A 119 -29.12 7.80 7.04
N GLU A 120 -30.09 7.89 6.13
CA GLU A 120 -30.54 6.71 5.37
C GLU A 120 -29.55 6.35 4.25
N ASN A 121 -29.28 5.05 4.06
CA ASN A 121 -28.37 4.56 3.02
C ASN A 121 -29.02 4.45 1.63
N THR A 122 -29.32 5.59 1.02
CA THR A 122 -29.80 5.69 -0.38
C THR A 122 -28.64 6.01 -1.34
N GLU A 123 -28.81 5.70 -2.62
CA GLU A 123 -27.81 6.03 -3.66
C GLU A 123 -27.56 7.55 -3.71
N ALA A 124 -28.61 8.37 -3.64
CA ALA A 124 -28.50 9.82 -3.64
C ALA A 124 -27.70 10.36 -2.44
N ASN A 125 -27.89 9.79 -1.23
CA ASN A 125 -27.11 10.19 -0.06
C ASN A 125 -25.63 9.77 -0.18
N ARG A 126 -25.34 8.61 -0.79
CA ARG A 126 -23.96 8.19 -1.09
C ARG A 126 -23.32 9.11 -2.13
N ALA A 127 -24.05 9.50 -3.18
CA ALA A 127 -23.59 10.47 -4.17
C ALA A 127 -23.28 11.83 -3.51
N PHE A 128 -24.21 12.36 -2.71
CA PHE A 128 -24.01 13.62 -1.99
C PHE A 128 -22.81 13.58 -1.04
N TYR A 129 -22.64 12.48 -0.31
CA TYR A 129 -21.48 12.31 0.58
C TYR A 129 -20.15 12.25 -0.17
N ARG A 130 -20.08 11.53 -1.30
CA ARG A 130 -18.85 11.47 -2.11
C ARG A 130 -18.57 12.78 -2.83
N ASP A 131 -19.61 13.48 -3.30
CA ASP A 131 -19.51 14.83 -3.83
C ASP A 131 -18.97 15.82 -2.79
N LEU A 132 -19.46 15.78 -1.55
CA LEU A 132 -18.93 16.58 -0.44
C LEU A 132 -17.41 16.40 -0.28
N LEU A 133 -16.93 15.15 -0.35
CA LEU A 133 -15.50 14.86 -0.25
C LEU A 133 -14.74 15.39 -1.48
N PHE A 134 -15.16 15.01 -2.69
CA PHE A 134 -14.37 15.24 -3.90
C PHE A 134 -14.47 16.66 -4.47
N SER A 135 -15.51 17.41 -4.09
CA SER A 135 -15.67 18.82 -4.45
C SER A 135 -15.00 19.79 -3.46
N THR A 136 -14.36 19.26 -2.40
CA THR A 136 -13.60 20.08 -1.44
C THR A 136 -12.42 20.76 -2.15
N LYS A 137 -12.51 22.08 -2.32
CA LYS A 137 -11.48 22.87 -3.00
C LYS A 137 -10.15 22.83 -2.26
N GLY A 138 -9.07 22.59 -2.99
CA GLY A 138 -7.72 22.50 -2.45
C GLY A 138 -7.39 21.17 -1.78
N LEU A 139 -8.31 20.18 -1.81
CA LEU A 139 -8.04 18.84 -1.28
C LEU A 139 -6.83 18.19 -1.96
N GLY A 140 -6.61 18.50 -3.24
CA GLY A 140 -5.46 18.02 -4.01
C GLY A 140 -4.10 18.46 -3.45
N GLN A 141 -4.04 19.43 -2.54
CA GLN A 141 -2.82 19.79 -1.82
C GLN A 141 -2.31 18.64 -0.94
N TYR A 142 -3.22 17.84 -0.38
CA TYR A 142 -2.91 16.80 0.60
C TYR A 142 -3.24 15.39 0.10
N ILE A 143 -4.12 15.26 -0.89
CA ILE A 143 -4.53 13.97 -1.44
C ILE A 143 -3.94 13.78 -2.83
N SER A 144 -3.23 12.67 -3.03
CA SER A 144 -2.65 12.29 -4.33
C SER A 144 -3.53 11.31 -5.09
N GLY A 145 -4.33 10.52 -4.38
CA GLY A 145 -5.27 9.57 -4.96
C GLY A 145 -6.49 9.33 -4.08
N ALA A 146 -7.60 8.91 -4.68
CA ALA A 146 -8.80 8.49 -3.96
C ALA A 146 -9.22 7.08 -4.40
N ILE A 147 -9.35 6.15 -3.45
CA ILE A 147 -9.86 4.81 -3.74
C ILE A 147 -11.39 4.90 -3.74
N LEU A 148 -12.02 4.47 -4.83
CA LEU A 148 -13.46 4.49 -5.03
C LEU A 148 -14.05 3.10 -4.91
N PHE A 149 -15.34 3.05 -4.58
CA PHE A 149 -16.18 1.89 -4.84
C PHE A 149 -16.72 1.93 -6.28
N GLU A 150 -17.08 0.77 -6.86
CA GLU A 150 -17.51 0.68 -8.26
C GLU A 150 -18.72 1.58 -8.57
N GLU A 151 -19.71 1.65 -7.67
CA GLU A 151 -20.84 2.56 -7.79
C GLU A 151 -20.35 4.00 -8.03
N THR A 152 -19.44 4.49 -7.18
CA THR A 152 -18.91 5.86 -7.21
C THR A 152 -18.07 6.15 -8.44
N LEU A 153 -17.32 5.18 -8.98
CA LEU A 153 -16.53 5.35 -10.20
C LEU A 153 -17.40 5.74 -11.40
N TYR A 154 -18.62 5.18 -11.47
CA TYR A 154 -19.59 5.44 -12.54
C TYR A 154 -20.70 6.43 -12.14
N GLN A 155 -20.62 7.00 -10.93
CA GLN A 155 -21.62 7.91 -10.39
C GLN A 155 -21.38 9.35 -10.85
N LYS A 156 -22.46 10.14 -10.81
CA LYS A 156 -22.43 11.60 -10.92
C LYS A 156 -22.80 12.23 -9.59
N SER A 157 -22.21 13.38 -9.30
CA SER A 157 -22.64 14.24 -8.19
C SER A 157 -24.10 14.67 -8.35
N PRO A 158 -24.74 15.18 -7.28
CA PRO A 158 -26.08 15.77 -7.36
C PRO A 158 -26.20 16.92 -8.39
N SER A 159 -25.08 17.55 -8.75
CA SER A 159 -25.01 18.60 -9.79
C SER A 159 -24.81 18.05 -11.21
N GLY A 160 -24.71 16.73 -11.39
CA GLY A 160 -24.57 16.06 -12.68
C GLY A 160 -23.14 15.87 -13.18
N VAL A 161 -22.13 16.29 -12.40
CA VAL A 161 -20.71 16.14 -12.74
C VAL A 161 -20.22 14.72 -12.37
N PRO A 162 -19.56 13.97 -13.26
CA PRO A 162 -18.96 12.67 -12.91
C PRO A 162 -17.99 12.77 -11.73
N MET A 163 -18.05 11.83 -10.79
CA MET A 163 -17.19 11.86 -9.58
C MET A 163 -15.70 11.88 -9.92
N VAL A 164 -15.31 11.15 -10.97
CA VAL A 164 -13.91 11.13 -11.45
C VAL A 164 -13.44 12.48 -11.98
N ASP A 165 -14.35 13.33 -12.47
CA ASP A 165 -13.98 14.64 -13.00
C ASP A 165 -13.78 15.66 -11.88
N LEU A 166 -14.49 15.52 -10.75
CA LEU A 166 -14.21 16.26 -9.52
C LEU A 166 -12.79 15.99 -9.03
N LEU A 167 -12.38 14.71 -9.00
CA LEU A 167 -11.01 14.32 -8.62
C LEU A 167 -9.97 14.89 -9.58
N LYS A 168 -10.19 14.78 -10.90
CA LYS A 168 -9.26 15.32 -11.90
C LYS A 168 -9.10 16.84 -11.80
N ALA A 169 -10.17 17.57 -11.47
CA ALA A 169 -10.12 19.02 -11.29
C ALA A 169 -9.18 19.43 -10.14
N GLU A 170 -9.05 18.59 -9.12
CA GLU A 170 -8.12 18.77 -7.99
C GLU A 170 -6.77 18.07 -8.21
N GLY A 171 -6.54 17.45 -9.38
CA GLY A 171 -5.32 16.70 -9.67
C GLY A 171 -5.15 15.42 -8.85
N ILE A 172 -6.24 14.88 -8.30
CA ILE A 172 -6.29 13.64 -7.53
C ILE A 172 -6.48 12.45 -8.49
N ILE A 173 -5.64 11.42 -8.35
CA ILE A 173 -5.71 10.23 -9.18
C ILE A 173 -6.91 9.36 -8.73
N PRO A 174 -7.82 8.94 -9.63
CA PRO A 174 -8.85 7.97 -9.29
C PRO A 174 -8.27 6.56 -9.16
N GLY A 175 -8.68 5.84 -8.11
CA GLY A 175 -8.39 4.44 -7.90
C GLY A 175 -9.66 3.64 -7.58
N ILE A 176 -9.58 2.32 -7.64
CA ILE A 176 -10.75 1.44 -7.55
C ILE A 176 -10.50 0.24 -6.64
N LYS A 177 -11.43 -0.04 -5.73
CA LYS A 177 -11.47 -1.33 -5.01
C LYS A 177 -11.97 -2.41 -5.95
N VAL A 178 -11.20 -3.50 -6.12
CA VAL A 178 -11.52 -4.55 -7.10
C VAL A 178 -11.74 -5.94 -6.52
N ASP A 179 -11.45 -6.11 -5.22
CA ASP A 179 -11.81 -7.33 -4.48
C ASP A 179 -13.33 -7.42 -4.26
N LYS A 180 -13.84 -8.66 -4.24
CA LYS A 180 -15.26 -9.00 -4.04
C LYS A 180 -15.57 -9.41 -2.60
N GLY A 181 -14.74 -8.99 -1.64
CA GLY A 181 -14.95 -9.28 -0.22
C GLY A 181 -14.31 -10.58 0.26
N LEU A 182 -14.68 -10.97 1.47
CA LEU A 182 -14.05 -12.03 2.24
C LEU A 182 -14.95 -13.27 2.32
N GLU A 183 -14.35 -14.44 2.27
CA GLU A 183 -15.01 -15.74 2.47
C GLU A 183 -14.20 -16.57 3.47
N THR A 184 -14.86 -17.43 4.26
CA THR A 184 -14.16 -18.28 5.22
C THR A 184 -13.35 -19.35 4.47
N LEU A 185 -12.07 -19.51 4.82
CA LEU A 185 -11.24 -20.62 4.38
C LEU A 185 -11.80 -21.93 4.97
N PRO A 186 -12.18 -22.91 4.15
CA PRO A 186 -12.71 -24.18 4.64
C PRO A 186 -11.74 -24.86 5.60
N LEU A 187 -12.29 -25.46 6.67
CA LEU A 187 -11.53 -26.16 7.71
C LEU A 187 -10.52 -25.28 8.48
N THR A 188 -10.68 -23.96 8.42
CA THR A 188 -10.04 -23.02 9.36
C THR A 188 -11.06 -22.53 10.38
N ASP A 189 -10.59 -21.99 11.51
CA ASP A 189 -11.43 -21.31 12.48
C ASP A 189 -11.75 -19.89 11.99
N ASP A 190 -12.60 -19.78 10.97
CA ASP A 190 -13.08 -18.53 10.40
C ASP A 190 -11.99 -17.57 9.85
N GLU A 191 -10.80 -18.07 9.51
CA GLU A 191 -9.82 -17.29 8.75
C GLU A 191 -10.32 -17.02 7.33
N LYS A 192 -9.88 -15.94 6.68
CA LYS A 192 -10.52 -15.42 5.48
C LYS A 192 -9.66 -15.54 4.22
N ALA A 193 -10.25 -16.03 3.15
CA ALA A 193 -9.80 -15.81 1.78
C ALA A 193 -10.43 -14.52 1.24
N THR A 194 -9.79 -13.89 0.26
CA THR A 194 -10.37 -12.72 -0.43
C THR A 194 -10.72 -13.10 -1.86
N MET A 195 -11.94 -12.78 -2.27
CA MET A 195 -12.51 -13.24 -3.53
C MET A 195 -12.40 -12.18 -4.62
N GLY A 196 -12.48 -12.59 -5.88
CA GLY A 196 -12.67 -11.68 -7.02
C GLY A 196 -11.70 -11.79 -8.18
N LEU A 197 -10.82 -12.80 -8.20
CA LEU A 197 -9.86 -13.00 -9.30
C LEU A 197 -10.57 -13.33 -10.61
N ASP A 198 -11.71 -14.02 -10.55
CA ASP A 198 -12.53 -14.34 -11.71
C ASP A 198 -13.03 -13.08 -12.42
N GLY A 199 -12.67 -12.96 -13.70
CA GLY A 199 -12.97 -11.80 -14.55
C GLY A 199 -12.27 -10.51 -14.10
N LEU A 200 -11.26 -10.56 -13.22
CA LEU A 200 -10.58 -9.36 -12.73
C LEU A 200 -9.91 -8.58 -13.87
N SER A 201 -9.30 -9.28 -14.84
CA SER A 201 -8.64 -8.66 -15.99
C SER A 201 -9.60 -7.77 -16.80
N GLU A 202 -10.75 -8.31 -17.22
CA GLU A 202 -11.80 -7.57 -17.92
C GLU A 202 -12.34 -6.39 -17.11
N ARG A 203 -12.49 -6.53 -15.78
CA ARG A 203 -12.90 -5.41 -14.93
C ARG A 203 -11.83 -4.32 -14.89
N CYS A 204 -10.55 -4.68 -14.72
CA CYS A 204 -9.44 -3.73 -14.72
C CYS A 204 -9.37 -2.91 -16.01
N LYS A 205 -9.59 -3.51 -17.19
CA LYS A 205 -9.66 -2.80 -18.47
C LYS A 205 -10.76 -1.72 -18.45
N LYS A 206 -11.97 -2.10 -18.02
CA LYS A 206 -13.11 -1.18 -17.91
C LYS A 206 -12.86 -0.04 -16.91
N TYR A 207 -12.21 -0.33 -15.79
CA TYR A 207 -11.87 0.70 -14.81
C TYR A 207 -10.78 1.65 -15.30
N TYR A 208 -9.80 1.13 -16.04
CA TYR A 208 -8.77 1.94 -16.67
C TYR A 208 -9.39 2.91 -17.70
N GLU A 209 -10.32 2.42 -18.53
CA GLU A 209 -11.11 3.24 -19.47
C GLU A 209 -11.97 4.29 -18.74
N ALA A 210 -12.55 3.94 -17.59
CA ALA A 210 -13.31 4.87 -16.74
C ALA A 210 -12.43 5.90 -16.01
N GLY A 211 -11.10 5.80 -16.12
CA GLY A 211 -10.15 6.79 -15.59
C GLY A 211 -9.39 6.37 -14.33
N ALA A 212 -9.62 5.17 -13.80
CA ALA A 212 -8.83 4.66 -12.69
C ALA A 212 -7.39 4.38 -13.14
N ARG A 213 -6.41 4.66 -12.27
CA ARG A 213 -4.97 4.39 -12.52
C ARG A 213 -4.29 3.55 -11.45
N PHE A 214 -5.01 3.24 -10.39
CA PHE A 214 -4.59 2.28 -9.38
C PHE A 214 -5.78 1.49 -8.87
N ALA A 215 -5.48 0.33 -8.28
CA ALA A 215 -6.46 -0.57 -7.72
C ALA A 215 -6.14 -0.85 -6.26
N LYS A 216 -7.11 -1.39 -5.53
CA LYS A 216 -6.93 -1.85 -4.16
C LYS A 216 -7.57 -3.22 -3.96
N TRP A 217 -6.86 -4.09 -3.24
CA TRP A 217 -7.35 -5.41 -2.83
C TRP A 217 -6.98 -5.67 -1.38
N ARG A 218 -8.00 -5.89 -0.55
CA ARG A 218 -7.84 -6.11 0.89
C ARG A 218 -7.94 -7.58 1.24
N ALA A 219 -6.86 -8.12 1.80
CA ALA A 219 -6.85 -9.38 2.52
C ALA A 219 -6.78 -9.15 4.03
N VAL A 220 -7.22 -10.15 4.81
CA VAL A 220 -7.34 -10.03 6.26
C VAL A 220 -6.72 -11.23 6.95
N LEU A 221 -5.99 -10.98 8.03
CA LEU A 221 -5.46 -11.99 8.93
C LEU A 221 -5.79 -11.62 10.38
N SER A 222 -5.90 -12.61 11.26
CA SER A 222 -6.18 -12.42 12.68
C SER A 222 -5.01 -12.94 13.52
N ILE A 223 -4.73 -12.27 14.64
CA ILE A 223 -3.79 -12.75 15.65
C ILE A 223 -4.60 -13.42 16.76
N ASP A 224 -4.34 -14.71 16.98
CA ASP A 224 -4.89 -15.45 18.12
C ASP A 224 -3.86 -16.51 18.53
N PRO A 225 -3.01 -16.21 19.53
CA PRO A 225 -1.97 -17.13 19.97
C PRO A 225 -2.52 -18.47 20.49
N ALA A 226 -3.69 -18.46 21.12
CA ALA A 226 -4.30 -19.66 21.68
C ALA A 226 -4.79 -20.62 20.60
N LYS A 227 -5.18 -20.09 19.43
CA LYS A 227 -5.60 -20.86 18.26
C LYS A 227 -4.53 -21.01 17.19
N GLY A 228 -3.33 -20.47 17.42
CA GLY A 228 -2.23 -20.49 16.45
C GLY A 228 -2.50 -19.67 15.19
N LYS A 229 -3.27 -18.58 15.28
CA LYS A 229 -3.53 -17.68 14.15
C LYS A 229 -2.51 -16.53 14.09
N PRO A 230 -2.12 -16.09 12.88
CA PRO A 230 -2.58 -16.60 11.59
C PRO A 230 -1.93 -17.93 11.22
N THR A 231 -2.73 -18.87 10.71
CA THR A 231 -2.24 -20.19 10.32
C THR A 231 -1.42 -20.12 9.03
N ASN A 232 -0.62 -21.16 8.77
CA ASN A 232 0.12 -21.27 7.52
C ASN A 232 -0.80 -21.23 6.29
N LEU A 233 -2.01 -21.79 6.38
CA LEU A 233 -2.98 -21.78 5.28
C LEU A 233 -3.48 -20.35 5.02
N SER A 234 -3.83 -19.58 6.06
CA SER A 234 -4.21 -18.18 5.92
C SER A 234 -3.11 -17.34 5.28
N ILE A 235 -1.87 -17.45 5.78
CA ILE A 235 -0.73 -16.70 5.23
C ILE A 235 -0.50 -17.05 3.75
N THR A 236 -0.56 -18.35 3.41
CA THR A 236 -0.34 -18.83 2.04
C THR A 236 -1.43 -18.31 1.09
N GLU A 237 -2.70 -18.40 1.49
CA GLU A 237 -3.83 -17.91 0.68
C GLU A 237 -3.73 -16.40 0.46
N VAL A 238 -3.49 -15.63 1.53
CA VAL A 238 -3.37 -14.18 1.46
C VAL A 238 -2.24 -13.76 0.51
N ALA A 239 -1.06 -14.38 0.65
CA ALA A 239 0.09 -14.08 -0.20
C ALA A 239 -0.19 -14.44 -1.67
N HIS A 240 -0.77 -15.61 -1.93
CA HIS A 240 -1.12 -16.06 -3.28
C HIS A 240 -2.17 -15.13 -3.93
N GLY A 241 -3.28 -14.86 -3.25
CA GLY A 241 -4.37 -14.02 -3.76
C GLY A 241 -3.90 -12.61 -4.09
N LEU A 242 -3.12 -11.99 -3.20
CA LEU A 242 -2.55 -10.66 -3.41
C LEU A 242 -1.56 -10.62 -4.57
N ALA A 243 -0.72 -11.65 -4.74
CA ALA A 243 0.26 -11.71 -5.82
C ALA A 243 -0.41 -11.89 -7.19
N ARG A 244 -1.41 -12.76 -7.28
CA ARG A 244 -2.25 -12.92 -8.48
C ARG A 244 -2.96 -11.63 -8.85
N TYR A 245 -3.59 -10.98 -7.87
CA TYR A 245 -4.25 -9.68 -8.03
C TYR A 245 -3.29 -8.62 -8.60
N ALA A 246 -2.12 -8.47 -7.97
CA ALA A 246 -1.16 -7.44 -8.33
C ALA A 246 -0.66 -7.59 -9.78
N ALA A 247 -0.30 -8.83 -10.17
CA ALA A 247 0.12 -9.13 -11.53
C ALA A 247 -0.99 -8.83 -12.57
N ILE A 248 -2.25 -9.21 -12.28
CA ILE A 248 -3.40 -8.92 -13.16
C ILE A 248 -3.64 -7.42 -13.29
N CYS A 249 -3.51 -6.65 -12.21
CA CYS A 249 -3.65 -5.19 -12.26
C CYS A 249 -2.56 -4.55 -13.12
N GLN A 250 -1.29 -4.94 -12.95
CA GLN A 250 -0.20 -4.38 -13.74
C GLN A 250 -0.32 -4.73 -15.23
N ALA A 251 -0.73 -5.96 -15.56
CA ALA A 251 -1.02 -6.35 -16.94
C ALA A 251 -2.13 -5.49 -17.59
N ASN A 252 -2.99 -4.88 -16.78
CA ASN A 252 -4.07 -3.99 -17.21
C ASN A 252 -3.82 -2.53 -16.80
N ARG A 253 -2.54 -2.13 -16.60
CA ARG A 253 -2.09 -0.75 -16.40
C ARG A 253 -2.65 -0.05 -15.16
N LEU A 254 -3.03 -0.81 -14.13
CA LEU A 254 -3.40 -0.28 -12.82
C LEU A 254 -2.29 -0.57 -11.80
N VAL A 255 -1.84 0.45 -11.07
CA VAL A 255 -0.93 0.28 -9.92
C VAL A 255 -1.67 -0.50 -8.81
N PRO A 256 -1.22 -1.68 -8.39
CA PRO A 256 -1.87 -2.41 -7.31
C PRO A 256 -1.45 -1.87 -5.94
N ILE A 257 -2.43 -1.55 -5.10
CA ILE A 257 -2.25 -1.41 -3.65
C ILE A 257 -2.52 -2.78 -3.03
N VAL A 258 -1.44 -3.39 -2.54
CA VAL A 258 -1.43 -4.70 -1.86
C VAL A 258 -1.73 -4.46 -0.38
N GLU A 259 -2.89 -4.88 0.12
CA GLU A 259 -3.34 -4.64 1.50
C GLU A 259 -3.48 -5.97 2.28
N PRO A 260 -2.40 -6.48 2.91
CA PRO A 260 -2.47 -7.58 3.87
C PRO A 260 -2.75 -7.02 5.28
N GLU A 261 -4.01 -6.77 5.61
CA GLU A 261 -4.37 -6.20 6.92
C GLU A 261 -4.38 -7.28 8.00
N ILE A 262 -3.44 -7.20 8.94
CA ILE A 262 -3.50 -7.95 10.19
C ILE A 262 -4.37 -7.17 11.17
N LEU A 263 -5.48 -7.77 11.59
CA LEU A 263 -6.44 -7.13 12.48
C LEU A 263 -5.85 -6.91 13.87
N THR A 264 -6.25 -5.81 14.49
CA THR A 264 -5.87 -5.46 15.87
C THR A 264 -6.65 -6.25 16.92
N ASP A 265 -7.68 -6.99 16.55
CA ASP A 265 -8.55 -7.70 17.51
C ASP A 265 -7.74 -8.60 18.47
N GLY A 266 -8.09 -8.56 19.77
CA GLY A 266 -7.43 -9.30 20.84
C GLY A 266 -6.55 -8.45 21.75
N SER A 267 -5.90 -9.11 22.72
CA SER A 267 -5.07 -8.49 23.76
C SER A 267 -3.58 -8.81 23.61
N HIS A 268 -3.13 -9.01 22.37
CA HIS A 268 -1.74 -9.33 22.05
C HIS A 268 -0.82 -8.11 22.22
N ASP A 269 0.41 -8.35 22.69
CA ASP A 269 1.42 -7.30 22.81
C ASP A 269 1.91 -6.81 21.43
N ILE A 270 2.44 -5.59 21.37
CA ILE A 270 3.01 -4.99 20.16
C ILE A 270 4.12 -5.85 19.55
N THR A 271 4.89 -6.58 20.37
CA THR A 271 5.93 -7.51 19.90
C THR A 271 5.36 -8.68 19.11
N VAL A 272 4.21 -9.24 19.53
CA VAL A 272 3.49 -10.29 18.80
C VAL A 272 2.98 -9.76 17.46
N CYS A 273 2.45 -8.52 17.44
CA CYS A 273 2.05 -7.88 16.19
C CYS A 273 3.23 -7.71 15.24
N ALA A 274 4.42 -7.35 15.74
CA ALA A 274 5.64 -7.23 14.95
C ALA A 274 6.04 -8.57 14.32
N GLU A 275 6.11 -9.64 15.11
CA GLU A 275 6.50 -10.99 14.64
C GLU A 275 5.55 -11.51 13.56
N VAL A 276 4.24 -11.36 13.77
CA VAL A 276 3.24 -11.77 12.79
C VAL A 276 3.32 -10.90 11.54
N THR A 277 3.48 -9.59 11.68
CA THR A 277 3.63 -8.67 10.54
C THR A 277 4.85 -9.02 9.70
N GLU A 278 6.01 -9.27 10.31
CA GLU A 278 7.22 -9.68 9.60
C GLU A 278 7.01 -10.99 8.83
N ARG A 279 6.44 -12.01 9.48
CA ARG A 279 6.15 -13.31 8.84
C ARG A 279 5.23 -13.16 7.63
N VAL A 280 4.14 -12.40 7.78
CA VAL A 280 3.15 -12.18 6.72
C VAL A 280 3.75 -11.39 5.57
N LEU A 281 4.45 -10.29 5.84
CA LEU A 281 5.06 -9.48 4.79
C LEU A 281 6.16 -10.25 4.06
N ALA A 282 6.96 -11.06 4.74
CA ALA A 282 7.96 -11.91 4.09
C ALA A 282 7.30 -12.88 3.07
N ALA A 283 6.21 -13.52 3.45
CA ALA A 283 5.45 -14.40 2.56
C ALA A 283 4.82 -13.64 1.38
N VAL A 284 4.22 -12.47 1.65
CA VAL A 284 3.63 -11.62 0.60
C VAL A 284 4.68 -11.16 -0.41
N PHE A 285 5.83 -10.62 0.03
CA PHE A 285 6.88 -10.17 -0.89
C PHE A 285 7.50 -11.31 -1.68
N LYS A 286 7.64 -12.49 -1.07
CA LYS A 286 8.07 -13.70 -1.79
C LYS A 286 7.06 -14.07 -2.89
N ALA A 287 5.77 -14.11 -2.58
CA ALA A 287 4.73 -14.41 -3.56
C ALA A 287 4.66 -13.35 -4.68
N LEU A 288 4.78 -12.05 -4.35
CA LEU A 288 4.86 -10.98 -5.35
C LEU A 288 6.02 -11.20 -6.33
N ASN A 289 7.18 -11.63 -5.82
CA ASN A 289 8.34 -11.97 -6.65
C ASN A 289 8.07 -13.18 -7.56
N ASP A 290 7.49 -14.26 -7.00
CA ASP A 290 7.14 -15.49 -7.72
C ASP A 290 6.15 -15.23 -8.87
N HIS A 291 5.28 -14.23 -8.71
CA HIS A 291 4.31 -13.79 -9.70
C HIS A 291 4.79 -12.63 -10.59
N HIS A 292 6.09 -12.31 -10.54
CA HIS A 292 6.74 -11.32 -11.42
C HIS A 292 6.18 -9.90 -11.28
N VAL A 293 5.69 -9.54 -10.10
CA VAL A 293 5.15 -8.20 -9.84
C VAL A 293 6.28 -7.18 -9.85
N LEU A 294 6.09 -6.11 -10.61
CA LEU A 294 7.01 -4.97 -10.67
C LEU A 294 6.83 -4.09 -9.42
N LEU A 295 7.74 -4.17 -8.46
CA LEU A 295 7.63 -3.41 -7.20
C LEU A 295 7.71 -1.89 -7.41
N GLU A 296 8.41 -1.43 -8.44
CA GLU A 296 8.49 -0.02 -8.83
C GLU A 296 7.13 0.57 -9.23
N GLY A 297 6.19 -0.29 -9.64
CA GLY A 297 4.84 0.06 -10.06
C GLY A 297 3.76 -0.50 -9.14
N ALA A 298 4.06 -0.71 -7.85
CA ALA A 298 3.14 -1.21 -6.83
C ALA A 298 3.25 -0.41 -5.53
N LEU A 299 2.25 -0.53 -4.66
CA LEU A 299 2.20 0.10 -3.34
C LEU A 299 1.77 -0.93 -2.28
N LEU A 300 2.22 -0.74 -1.04
CA LEU A 300 1.81 -1.57 0.10
C LEU A 300 0.93 -0.75 1.03
N LYS A 301 -0.16 -1.36 1.51
CA LYS A 301 -1.02 -0.81 2.56
C LYS A 301 -1.09 -1.82 3.71
N PRO A 302 -0.08 -1.88 4.58
CA PRO A 302 -0.07 -2.78 5.73
C PRO A 302 -0.87 -2.17 6.89
N ASN A 303 -1.08 -2.95 7.93
CA ASN A 303 -1.34 -2.42 9.26
C ASN A 303 -0.07 -1.78 9.85
N MET A 304 -0.25 -0.83 10.76
CA MET A 304 0.83 -0.47 11.68
C MET A 304 1.07 -1.62 12.67
N VAL A 305 2.26 -1.67 13.24
CA VAL A 305 2.56 -2.56 14.37
C VAL A 305 2.12 -1.87 15.65
N THR A 306 1.06 -2.38 16.28
CA THR A 306 0.46 -1.82 17.50
C THR A 306 0.14 -2.93 18.49
N HIS A 307 -0.20 -2.57 19.72
CA HIS A 307 -0.90 -3.48 20.62
C HIS A 307 -2.25 -3.88 20.02
N GLY A 308 -2.79 -5.00 20.52
CA GLY A 308 -4.16 -5.39 20.23
C GLY A 308 -5.18 -4.41 20.79
N SER A 309 -6.37 -4.37 20.21
CA SER A 309 -7.44 -3.41 20.57
C SER A 309 -8.01 -3.63 21.96
N ASP A 310 -7.83 -4.82 22.53
CA ASP A 310 -8.30 -5.18 23.87
C ASP A 310 -7.20 -5.01 24.93
N CYS A 311 -6.02 -4.49 24.57
CA CYS A 311 -5.01 -4.06 25.54
C CYS A 311 -5.49 -2.80 26.29
N PRO A 312 -5.25 -2.72 27.62
CA PRO A 312 -5.70 -1.61 28.47
C PRO A 312 -4.95 -0.28 28.21
#